data_AF-L7E5P8-F1
#
_entry.id   AF-L7E5P8-F1
#
_cell.length_a   1.000
_cell.length_b   1.000
_cell.length_c   1.000
_cell.angle_alpha   90.00
_cell.angle_beta   90.00
_cell.angle_gamma   90.00
#
_symmetry.space_group_name_H-M   'P 1'
#
loop_
_entity.id
_entity.type
_entity.pdbx_description
1 polymer ?
#
loop_
_entity_poly.entity_id
_entity_poly.type
_entity_poly.pdbx_seq_one_letter_code
_entity_poly.pdbx_strand_id
1 'polypeptide(L)'
;MFAVGMATPSIASPTSAATNLQLAQRPNCNNPQTQSEMNICASIAYQNADRKLNQVYRQLLPRLSAARKQKLISAQQAWIKFRDSSCEFERSAYEGGSLAPMIYGFCLANVTEQRTKDLRRYLEDSDL
;
A
#
# COMPACT_ATOMS: atom_id res chain seq x y z
N MET A 1 -73.70 0.41 -25.33
CA MET A 1 -72.78 1.20 -24.50
C MET A 1 -71.74 0.23 -23.95
N PHE A 2 -70.64 0.02 -24.69
CA PHE A 2 -69.60 -0.96 -24.35
C PHE A 2 -68.39 -0.19 -23.81
N ALA A 3 -68.07 -0.38 -22.53
CA ALA A 3 -66.81 0.10 -21.95
C ALA A 3 -65.91 -1.13 -21.73
N VAL A 4 -64.90 -1.26 -22.59
CA VAL A 4 -63.84 -2.27 -22.49
C VAL A 4 -62.84 -1.81 -21.43
N GLY A 5 -62.79 -2.51 -20.29
CA GLY A 5 -61.77 -2.29 -19.26
C GLY A 5 -60.46 -2.97 -19.66
N MET A 6 -59.40 -2.18 -19.83
CA MET A 6 -58.04 -2.68 -20.07
C MET A 6 -57.39 -3.11 -18.74
N ALA A 7 -57.09 -4.39 -18.59
CA ALA A 7 -56.24 -4.89 -17.52
C ALA A 7 -54.76 -4.73 -17.93
N THR A 8 -53.99 -3.99 -17.15
CA THR A 8 -52.53 -3.87 -17.33
C THR A 8 -51.81 -5.03 -16.63
N PRO A 9 -50.76 -5.61 -17.24
CA PRO A 9 -49.97 -6.63 -16.57
C PRO A 9 -49.06 -6.01 -15.50
N SER A 10 -49.07 -6.60 -14.31
CA SER A 10 -48.18 -6.28 -13.20
C SER A 10 -46.73 -6.66 -13.54
N ILE A 11 -45.80 -5.71 -13.45
CA ILE A 11 -44.37 -5.97 -13.60
C ILE A 11 -43.84 -6.46 -12.26
N ALA A 12 -43.41 -7.72 -12.19
CA ALA A 12 -42.72 -8.25 -11.02
C ALA A 12 -41.32 -7.62 -10.92
N SER A 13 -41.03 -6.96 -9.81
CA SER A 13 -39.71 -6.40 -9.52
C SER A 13 -38.66 -7.52 -9.32
N PRO A 14 -37.41 -7.35 -9.79
CA PRO A 14 -36.36 -8.30 -9.47
C PRO A 14 -35.98 -8.18 -7.99
N THR A 15 -36.10 -9.29 -7.26
CA THR A 15 -35.50 -9.47 -5.93
C THR A 15 -33.99 -9.22 -6.02
N SER A 16 -33.51 -8.19 -5.36
CA SER A 16 -32.08 -7.91 -5.21
C SER A 16 -31.44 -9.03 -4.40
N ALA A 17 -30.62 -9.86 -5.06
CA ALA A 17 -29.70 -10.75 -4.36
C ALA A 17 -28.69 -9.87 -3.61
N ALA A 18 -28.78 -9.85 -2.28
CA ALA A 18 -27.78 -9.20 -1.44
C ALA A 18 -26.47 -9.97 -1.59
N THR A 19 -25.53 -9.44 -2.36
CA THR A 19 -24.16 -9.94 -2.43
C THR A 19 -23.55 -9.80 -1.04
N ASN A 20 -23.30 -10.93 -0.38
CA ASN A 20 -22.57 -10.97 0.87
C ASN A 20 -21.12 -10.55 0.55
N LEU A 21 -20.82 -9.25 0.65
CA LEU A 21 -19.45 -8.75 0.63
C LEU A 21 -18.77 -9.31 1.89
N GLN A 22 -18.19 -10.51 1.76
CA GLN A 22 -17.21 -10.99 2.71
C GLN A 22 -16.09 -9.95 2.76
N LEU A 23 -16.12 -9.11 3.79
CA LEU A 23 -15.00 -8.27 4.18
C LEU A 23 -13.83 -9.25 4.40
N ALA A 24 -12.88 -9.28 3.46
CA ALA A 24 -11.70 -10.12 3.57
C ALA A 24 -11.06 -9.85 4.93
N GLN A 25 -11.15 -10.82 5.85
CA GLN A 25 -10.57 -10.69 7.17
C GLN A 25 -9.05 -10.48 7.00
N ARG A 26 -8.47 -9.51 7.71
CA ARG A 26 -7.02 -9.31 7.68
C ARG A 26 -6.34 -10.61 8.17
N PRO A 27 -5.38 -11.16 7.41
CA PRO A 27 -4.73 -12.41 7.80
C PRO A 27 -3.84 -12.23 9.04
N ASN A 28 -3.59 -13.34 9.74
CA ASN A 28 -2.61 -13.37 10.81
C ASN A 28 -1.19 -13.41 10.22
N CYS A 29 -0.55 -12.25 10.13
CA CYS A 29 0.80 -12.14 9.56
C CYS A 29 1.92 -12.74 10.40
N ASN A 30 1.63 -13.22 11.62
CA ASN A 30 2.58 -14.02 12.38
C ASN A 30 2.59 -15.49 11.92
N ASN A 31 1.54 -15.94 11.21
CA ASN A 31 1.41 -17.30 10.71
C ASN A 31 0.50 -17.38 9.47
N PRO A 32 0.87 -16.74 8.34
CA PRO A 32 0.08 -16.82 7.11
C PRO A 32 0.11 -18.25 6.56
N GLN A 33 -1.05 -18.79 6.21
CA GLN A 33 -1.21 -20.19 5.77
C GLN A 33 -1.26 -20.34 4.25
N THR A 34 -1.63 -19.29 3.52
CA THR A 34 -1.74 -19.33 2.05
C THR A 34 -0.85 -18.29 1.40
N GLN A 35 -0.50 -18.50 0.12
CA GLN A 35 0.25 -17.51 -0.64
C GLN A 35 -0.49 -16.18 -0.77
N SER A 36 -1.83 -16.20 -0.83
CA SER A 36 -2.64 -15.00 -0.82
C SER A 36 -2.48 -14.22 0.50
N GLU A 37 -2.51 -14.92 1.63
CA GLU A 37 -2.27 -14.31 2.94
C GLU A 37 -0.85 -13.77 3.06
N MET A 38 0.16 -14.50 2.57
CA MET A 38 1.54 -14.03 2.52
C MET A 38 1.70 -12.75 1.69
N ASN A 39 1.05 -12.68 0.52
CA ASN A 39 1.05 -11.48 -0.33
C ASN A 39 0.40 -10.29 0.38
N ILE A 40 -0.72 -10.51 1.08
CA ILE A 40 -1.39 -9.48 1.87
C ILE A 40 -0.49 -9.02 3.02
N CYS A 41 0.19 -9.94 3.71
CA CYS A 41 1.09 -9.61 4.81
C CYS A 41 2.31 -8.82 4.36
N ALA A 42 2.89 -9.13 3.19
CA ALA A 42 3.96 -8.33 2.59
C ALA A 42 3.49 -6.89 2.29
N SER A 43 2.26 -6.73 1.79
CA SER A 43 1.65 -5.40 1.56
C SER A 43 1.43 -4.64 2.88
N ILE A 44 0.93 -5.31 3.92
CA ILE A 44 0.77 -4.72 5.26
C ILE A 44 2.12 -4.28 5.83
N ALA A 45 3.17 -5.10 5.68
CA ALA A 45 4.53 -4.77 6.12
C ALA A 45 5.03 -3.49 5.44
N TYR A 46 4.88 -3.37 4.12
CA TYR A 46 5.24 -2.16 3.40
C TYR A 46 4.43 -0.94 3.87
N GLN A 47 3.11 -1.07 4.02
CA GLN A 47 2.27 0.03 4.52
C GLN A 47 2.71 0.49 5.92
N ASN A 48 3.12 -0.43 6.79
CA ASN A 48 3.64 -0.09 8.13
C ASN A 48 4.96 0.67 8.03
N ALA A 49 5.90 0.19 7.20
CA ALA A 49 7.19 0.82 6.96
C ALA A 49 7.01 2.24 6.36
N ASP A 50 6.13 2.40 5.37
CA ASP A 50 5.87 3.68 4.72
C ASP A 50 5.25 4.70 5.69
N ARG A 51 4.30 4.27 6.54
CA ARG A 51 3.78 5.14 7.61
C ARG A 51 4.89 5.59 8.56
N LYS A 52 5.81 4.70 8.91
CA LYS A 52 6.94 5.05 9.79
C LYS A 52 7.90 6.04 9.12
N LEU A 53 8.24 5.80 7.85
CA LEU A 53 9.07 6.71 7.06
C LEU A 53 8.45 8.10 7.02
N ASN A 54 7.16 8.19 6.66
CA ASN A 54 6.47 9.47 6.55
C ASN A 54 6.35 10.20 7.89
N GLN A 55 6.19 9.47 8.99
CA GLN A 55 6.22 10.06 10.33
C GLN A 55 7.57 10.73 10.62
N VAL A 56 8.69 10.02 10.40
CA VAL A 56 10.04 10.56 10.65
C VAL A 56 10.36 11.70 9.70
N TYR A 57 10.01 11.57 8.42
CA TYR A 57 10.18 12.62 7.43
C TYR A 57 9.49 13.93 7.84
N ARG A 58 8.23 13.85 8.29
CA ARG A 58 7.47 15.01 8.79
C ARG A 58 8.06 15.61 10.07
N GLN A 59 8.70 14.81 10.92
CA GLN A 59 9.41 15.31 12.11
C GLN A 59 10.72 16.03 11.75
N LEU A 60 11.41 15.57 10.70
CA LEU A 60 12.68 16.14 10.26
C LEU A 60 12.51 17.47 9.52
N LEU A 61 11.53 17.56 8.61
CA LEU A 61 11.30 18.76 7.79
C LEU A 61 11.28 20.12 8.54
N PRO A 62 10.62 20.28 9.69
CA PRO A 62 10.60 21.56 10.41
C PRO A 62 11.93 21.92 11.08
N ARG A 63 12.86 20.97 11.24
CA ARG A 63 14.19 21.23 11.84
C ARG A 63 15.22 21.73 10.83
N LEU A 64 14.91 21.65 9.53
CA LEU A 64 15.83 22.00 8.46
C LEU A 64 15.62 23.43 7.98
N SER A 65 16.72 24.13 7.67
CA SER A 65 16.67 25.36 6.88
C SER A 65 16.04 25.11 5.50
N ALA A 66 15.54 26.17 4.85
CA ALA A 66 14.88 26.05 3.54
C ALA A 66 15.78 25.36 2.48
N ALA A 67 17.07 25.71 2.44
CA ALA A 67 18.02 25.12 1.52
C ALA A 67 18.24 23.61 1.78
N ARG A 68 18.36 23.19 3.05
CA ARG A 68 18.49 21.78 3.42
C ARG A 68 17.22 21.00 3.15
N LYS A 69 16.05 21.59 3.43
CA LYS A 69 14.74 21.01 3.13
C LYS A 69 14.62 20.67 1.65
N GLN A 70 14.98 21.59 0.76
CA GLN A 70 14.93 21.35 -0.69
C GLN A 70 15.82 20.18 -1.11
N LYS A 71 17.05 20.09 -0.55
CA LYS A 71 17.96 18.96 -0.81
C LYS A 71 17.38 17.64 -0.32
N LEU A 72 16.75 17.62 0.86
CA LEU A 72 16.11 16.41 1.38
C LEU A 72 14.93 15.96 0.51
N ILE A 73 14.09 16.91 0.04
CA ILE A 73 12.97 16.61 -0.87
C ILE A 73 13.49 15.94 -2.14
N SER A 74 14.50 16.53 -2.79
CA SER A 74 15.10 15.95 -3.99
C SER A 74 15.71 14.57 -3.74
N ALA A 75 16.41 14.39 -2.61
CA ALA A 75 16.94 13.08 -2.22
C ALA A 75 15.84 12.05 -2.00
N GLN A 76 14.70 12.45 -1.41
CA GLN A 76 13.58 11.55 -1.17
C GLN A 76 12.89 11.13 -2.48
N GLN A 77 12.74 12.06 -3.43
CA GLN A 77 12.20 11.76 -4.77
C GLN A 77 13.11 10.77 -5.54
N ALA A 78 14.43 10.99 -5.51
CA ALA A 78 15.38 10.08 -6.11
C ALA A 78 15.37 8.70 -5.43
N TRP A 79 15.25 8.67 -4.10
CA TRP A 79 15.14 7.43 -3.35
C TRP A 79 13.88 6.63 -3.70
N ILE A 80 12.73 7.28 -3.91
CA ILE A 80 11.50 6.59 -4.35
C ILE A 80 11.74 5.87 -5.68
N LYS A 81 12.36 6.55 -6.65
CA LYS A 81 12.69 5.93 -7.95
C LYS A 81 13.63 4.73 -7.78
N PHE A 82 14.66 4.86 -6.94
CA PHE A 82 15.57 3.77 -6.61
C PHE A 82 14.85 2.57 -5.97
N ARG A 83 13.97 2.83 -4.99
CA ARG A 83 13.19 1.80 -4.30
C ARG A 83 12.36 1.02 -5.31
N ASP A 84 11.58 1.74 -6.12
CA ASP A 84 10.65 1.13 -7.05
C ASP A 84 11.40 0.32 -8.12
N SER A 85 12.50 0.86 -8.68
CA SER A 85 13.30 0.12 -9.68
C SER A 85 14.02 -1.09 -9.10
N SER A 86 14.51 -1.00 -7.85
CA SER A 86 15.21 -2.11 -7.20
C SER A 86 14.24 -3.23 -6.86
N CYS A 87 13.06 -2.89 -6.34
CA CYS A 87 12.04 -3.89 -6.01
C CYS A 87 11.42 -4.53 -7.23
N GLU A 88 11.30 -3.79 -8.33
CA GLU A 88 10.89 -4.38 -9.61
C GLU A 88 11.93 -5.38 -10.13
N PHE A 89 13.22 -5.06 -10.02
CA PHE A 89 14.29 -6.00 -10.33
C PHE A 89 14.24 -7.26 -9.45
N GLU A 90 14.11 -7.12 -8.13
CA GLU A 90 14.00 -8.28 -7.23
C GLU A 90 12.79 -9.17 -7.54
N ARG A 91 11.64 -8.54 -7.84
CA ARG A 91 10.42 -9.24 -8.24
C ARG A 91 10.56 -10.00 -9.55
N SER A 92 11.35 -9.49 -10.50
CA SER A 92 11.46 -10.04 -11.86
C SER A 92 11.95 -11.49 -11.92
N ALA A 93 12.69 -11.96 -10.90
CA ALA A 93 13.09 -13.36 -10.79
C ALA A 93 11.90 -14.34 -10.62
N TYR A 94 10.72 -13.82 -10.27
CA TYR A 94 9.50 -14.56 -9.99
C TYR A 94 8.34 -14.12 -10.88
N GLU A 95 8.63 -13.44 -12.00
CA GLU A 95 7.63 -12.85 -12.91
C GLU A 95 6.56 -13.88 -13.32
N GLY A 96 5.29 -13.47 -13.24
CA GLY A 96 4.13 -14.36 -13.52
C GLY A 96 3.83 -15.41 -12.44
N GLY A 97 4.70 -15.57 -11.44
CA GLY A 97 4.50 -16.49 -10.32
C GLY A 97 3.74 -15.87 -9.14
N SER A 98 3.10 -16.72 -8.33
CA SER A 98 2.35 -16.29 -7.14
C SER A 98 3.22 -15.69 -6.02
N LEU A 99 4.55 -15.91 -6.08
CA LEU A 99 5.55 -15.33 -5.19
C LEU A 99 5.91 -13.88 -5.52
N ALA A 100 5.79 -13.44 -6.77
CA ALA A 100 6.22 -12.10 -7.18
C ALA A 100 5.61 -10.97 -6.31
N PRO A 101 4.29 -10.95 -6.02
CA PRO A 101 3.72 -9.91 -5.17
C PRO A 101 4.28 -9.89 -3.74
N MET A 102 4.57 -11.07 -3.17
CA MET A 102 5.19 -11.20 -1.85
C MET A 102 6.61 -10.61 -1.85
N ILE A 103 7.43 -10.99 -2.83
CA ILE A 103 8.81 -10.51 -2.96
C ILE A 103 8.83 -8.98 -3.12
N TYR A 104 7.96 -8.45 -3.98
CA TYR A 104 7.84 -7.01 -4.17
C TYR A 104 7.46 -6.28 -2.88
N GLY A 105 6.42 -6.76 -2.18
CA GLY A 105 5.97 -6.15 -0.93
C GLY A 105 7.04 -6.15 0.16
N PHE A 106 7.79 -7.26 0.32
CA PHE A 106 8.87 -7.32 1.30
C PHE A 106 10.08 -6.48 0.90
N CYS A 107 10.46 -6.41 -0.38
CA CYS A 107 11.50 -5.48 -0.82
C CYS A 107 11.12 -4.03 -0.49
N LEU A 108 9.89 -3.62 -0.83
CA LEU A 108 9.39 -2.28 -0.55
C LEU A 108 9.46 -1.98 0.95
N ALA A 109 9.06 -2.91 1.81
CA ALA A 109 9.15 -2.78 3.26
C ALA A 109 10.60 -2.59 3.71
N ASN A 110 11.50 -3.50 3.32
CA ASN A 110 12.90 -3.50 3.74
C ASN A 110 13.63 -2.21 3.32
N VAL A 111 13.52 -1.80 2.07
CA VAL A 111 14.17 -0.58 1.56
C VAL A 111 13.61 0.68 2.27
N THR A 112 12.31 0.68 2.57
CA THR A 112 11.64 1.77 3.31
C THR A 112 12.08 1.84 4.77
N GLU A 113 12.31 0.69 5.42
CA GLU A 113 12.85 0.64 6.77
C GLU A 113 14.28 1.18 6.84
N GLN A 114 15.14 0.83 5.87
CA GLN A 114 16.51 1.37 5.82
C GLN A 114 16.49 2.88 5.62
N ARG A 115 15.63 3.39 4.73
CA ARG A 115 15.48 4.83 4.56
C ARG A 115 14.97 5.52 5.81
N THR A 116 14.08 4.87 6.56
CA THR A 116 13.62 5.39 7.86
C THR A 116 14.79 5.54 8.84
N LYS A 117 15.76 4.61 8.84
CA LYS A 117 16.98 4.73 9.67
C LYS A 117 17.84 5.91 9.24
N ASP A 118 18.02 6.14 7.93
CA ASP A 118 18.74 7.33 7.45
C ASP A 118 18.09 8.62 7.94
N LEU A 119 16.77 8.73 7.82
CA LEU A 119 16.02 9.91 8.25
C LEU A 119 16.08 10.12 9.77
N ARG A 120 16.08 9.04 10.56
CA ARG A 120 16.27 9.12 12.02
C ARG A 120 17.67 9.60 12.38
N ARG A 121 18.70 9.09 11.71
CA ARG A 121 20.08 9.54 11.90
C ARG A 121 20.20 11.04 11.66
N TYR A 122 19.56 11.57 10.61
CA TYR A 122 19.49 13.02 10.40
C TYR A 122 18.75 13.72 11.54
N LEU A 123 17.65 13.17 12.04
CA LEU A 123 16.89 13.77 13.14
C LEU A 123 17.67 13.86 14.46
N GLU A 124 18.57 12.91 14.70
CA GLU A 124 19.41 12.78 15.90
C GLU A 124 20.71 13.58 15.81
N ASP A 125 21.17 13.88 14.60
CA ASP A 125 22.36 14.68 14.34
C ASP A 125 22.10 16.14 14.74
N SER A 126 22.76 16.60 15.81
CA SER A 126 22.58 17.92 16.41
C SER A 126 23.16 19.05 15.56
N ASP A 127 23.95 18.72 14.55
CA ASP A 127 24.68 19.68 13.72
C ASP A 127 23.91 20.00 12.41
N LEU A 128 22.61 19.63 12.32
CA LEU A 128 21.76 19.93 11.17
C LEU A 128 21.13 21.33 11.16
#